data_AF-A0A426GC30-F1
#
_entry.id   AF-A0A426GC30-F1
#
_cell.length_a   1.000
_cell.length_b   1.000
_cell.length_c   1.000
_cell.angle_alpha   90.00
_cell.angle_beta   90.00
_cell.angle_gamma   90.00
#
_symmetry.space_group_name_H-M   'P 1'
#
loop_
_entity.id
_entity.type
_entity.pdbx_description
1 polymer ?
#
loop_
_entity_poly.entity_id
_entity_poly.type
_entity_poly.pdbx_seq_one_letter_code
_entity_poly.pdbx_strand_id
1 'polypeptide(L)'
;MALAIAAQGANGTTRSQLNELLGSGSLADSDYQSLLSSINGQYSGAKSEMSAANSLWIDNDYSLASDYQSTVKKMFEAEVTTLPFDDQAAAKMSD
;
A
#
# COMPACT_ATOMS: atom_id res chain seq x y z
N MET A 1 -2.81 3.58 5.02
CA MET A 1 -2.47 3.46 3.58
C MET A 1 -3.06 2.21 2.93
N ALA A 2 -3.17 1.07 3.65
CA ALA A 2 -3.70 -0.19 3.10
C ALA A 2 -4.98 -0.10 2.24
N LEU A 3 -6.03 0.62 2.69
CA LEU A 3 -7.26 0.77 1.89
C LEU A 3 -7.05 1.58 0.60
N ALA A 4 -6.14 2.56 0.60
CA ALA A 4 -5.79 3.32 -0.59
C ALA A 4 -4.99 2.49 -1.59
N ILE A 5 -4.17 1.54 -1.11
CA ILE A 5 -3.50 0.54 -1.93
C ILE A 5 -4.53 -0.37 -2.60
N ALA A 6 -5.47 -0.94 -1.82
CA ALA A 6 -6.56 -1.76 -2.34
C ALA A 6 -7.41 -0.99 -3.37
N ALA A 7 -7.64 0.31 -3.13
CA ALA A 7 -8.35 1.15 -4.09
C ALA A 7 -7.63 1.20 -5.44
N GLN A 8 -6.29 1.23 -5.51
CA GLN A 8 -5.56 1.33 -6.79
C GLN A 8 -5.77 0.12 -7.71
N GLY A 9 -6.12 -1.04 -7.16
CA GLY A 9 -6.44 -2.24 -7.93
C GLY A 9 -7.94 -2.40 -8.20
N ALA A 10 -8.78 -1.60 -7.55
CA ALA A 10 -10.22 -1.67 -7.69
C ALA A 10 -10.72 -0.90 -8.92
N ASN A 11 -11.88 -1.30 -9.44
CA ASN A 11 -12.58 -0.59 -10.52
C ASN A 11 -14.08 -0.47 -10.21
N GLY A 12 -14.79 0.37 -10.96
CA GLY A 12 -16.24 0.55 -10.87
C GLY A 12 -16.71 0.89 -9.45
N THR A 13 -17.76 0.22 -9.00
CA THR A 13 -18.39 0.45 -7.68
C THR A 13 -17.40 0.31 -6.52
N THR A 14 -16.52 -0.69 -6.55
CA THR A 14 -15.55 -0.91 -5.47
C THR A 14 -14.57 0.25 -5.36
N ARG A 15 -14.06 0.77 -6.49
CA ARG A 15 -13.19 1.95 -6.52
C ARG A 15 -13.91 3.18 -5.96
N SER A 16 -15.15 3.42 -6.40
CA SER A 16 -15.95 4.56 -5.94
C SER A 16 -16.19 4.53 -4.43
N GLN A 17 -16.57 3.38 -3.88
CA GLN A 17 -16.82 3.22 -2.44
C GLN A 17 -15.56 3.43 -1.60
N LEU A 18 -14.41 2.89 -2.04
CA LEU A 18 -13.15 3.10 -1.33
C LEU A 18 -12.71 4.57 -1.38
N ASN A 19 -12.87 5.23 -2.52
CA ASN A 19 -12.54 6.65 -2.65
C ASN A 19 -13.44 7.56 -1.82
N GLU A 20 -14.75 7.27 -1.75
CA GLU A 20 -15.69 8.01 -0.91
C GLU A 20 -15.35 7.83 0.57
N LEU A 21 -15.14 6.60 1.01
CA LEU A 21 -14.77 6.28 2.41
C LEU A 21 -13.49 7.00 2.84
N LEU A 22 -12.49 7.08 1.95
CA LEU A 22 -11.20 7.69 2.22
C LEU A 22 -11.16 9.19 1.96
N GLY A 23 -12.22 9.77 1.39
CA GLY A 23 -12.21 11.16 0.89
C GLY A 23 -11.14 11.39 -0.19
N SER A 24 -10.74 10.35 -0.92
CA SER A 24 -9.59 10.37 -1.82
C SER A 24 -9.93 10.58 -3.29
N GLY A 25 -11.20 10.85 -3.61
CA GLY A 25 -11.67 11.00 -4.99
C GLY A 25 -10.98 12.13 -5.78
N SER A 26 -10.36 13.10 -5.09
CA SER A 26 -9.61 14.20 -5.69
C SER A 26 -8.10 14.08 -5.55
N LEU A 27 -7.59 13.03 -4.90
CA LEU A 27 -6.15 12.88 -4.68
C LEU A 27 -5.45 12.38 -5.94
N ALA A 28 -4.37 13.05 -6.31
CA ALA A 28 -3.43 12.61 -7.32
C ALA A 28 -2.37 11.67 -6.74
N ASP A 29 -1.64 10.96 -7.60
CA ASP A 29 -0.59 10.03 -7.17
C ASP A 29 0.45 10.69 -6.25
N SER A 30 0.83 11.94 -6.55
CA SER A 30 1.78 12.73 -5.76
C SER A 30 1.29 13.04 -4.36
N ASP A 31 -0.03 13.11 -4.15
CA ASP A 31 -0.60 13.38 -2.83
C ASP A 31 -0.40 12.18 -1.91
N TYR A 32 -0.55 10.96 -2.42
CA TYR A 32 -0.27 9.74 -1.65
C TYR A 32 1.20 9.62 -1.27
N GLN A 33 2.12 9.95 -2.19
CA GLN A 33 3.55 9.98 -1.90
C GLN A 33 3.89 11.02 -0.83
N SER A 34 3.27 12.19 -0.91
CA SER A 34 3.47 13.26 0.09
C SER A 34 2.94 12.84 1.46
N LEU A 35 1.77 12.18 1.51
CA LEU A 35 1.21 11.62 2.74
C LEU A 35 2.14 10.56 3.35
N LEU A 36 2.64 9.62 2.55
CA LEU A 36 3.58 8.61 3.05
C LEU A 36 4.88 9.24 3.57
N SER A 37 5.45 10.18 2.82
CA SER A 37 6.65 10.91 3.24
C SER A 37 6.42 11.71 4.53
N SER A 38 5.21 12.21 4.76
CA SER A 38 4.89 12.91 6.01
C SER A 38 4.84 11.97 7.22
N ILE A 39 4.44 10.71 7.00
CA ILE A 39 4.37 9.66 8.03
C ILE A 39 5.75 9.10 8.33
N ASN A 40 6.52 8.76 7.30
CA ASN A 40 7.85 8.14 7.41
C ASN A 40 8.98 9.17 7.53
N GLY A 41 8.64 10.46 7.53
CA GLY A 41 9.60 11.55 7.55
C GLY A 41 10.35 11.61 8.87
N GLN A 42 11.67 11.40 8.81
CA GLN A 42 12.57 11.66 9.93
C GLN A 42 13.07 13.10 9.84
N TYR A 43 12.68 13.93 10.80
CA TYR A 43 13.07 15.34 10.85
C TYR A 43 14.10 15.55 11.97
N SER A 44 15.20 16.22 11.64
CA SER A 44 16.22 16.58 12.64
C SER A 44 15.61 17.42 13.76
N GLY A 45 15.74 16.96 15.01
CA GLY A 45 15.17 17.62 16.19
C GLY A 45 13.70 17.25 16.47
N ALA A 46 13.11 16.30 15.72
CA ALA A 46 11.83 15.73 16.07
C ALA A 46 11.90 15.00 17.42
N LYS A 47 10.86 15.16 18.24
CA LYS A 47 10.75 14.49 19.55
C LYS A 47 10.26 13.05 19.44
N SER A 48 9.83 12.64 18.26
CA SER A 48 9.31 11.31 17.96
C SER A 48 9.60 11.01 16.50
N GLU A 49 9.89 9.75 16.25
CA GLU A 49 10.01 9.19 14.91
C GLU A 49 8.79 8.31 14.64
N MET A 50 8.37 8.26 13.38
CA MET A 50 7.33 7.35 12.92
C MET A 50 7.83 6.68 11.63
N SER A 51 7.58 5.38 11.54
CA SER A 51 7.85 4.59 10.34
C SER A 51 6.71 3.60 10.16
N ALA A 52 6.18 3.56 8.95
CA ALA A 52 5.11 2.68 8.53
C ALA A 52 5.55 1.97 7.24
N ALA A 53 5.60 0.65 7.31
CA ALA A 53 5.81 -0.21 6.15
C ALA A 53 4.46 -0.67 5.57
N ASN A 54 4.39 -0.74 4.24
CA ASN A 54 3.23 -1.31 3.55
C ASN A 54 3.68 -2.57 2.80
N SER A 55 2.86 -3.62 2.82
CA SER A 55 3.13 -4.83 2.06
C SER A 55 1.83 -5.43 1.49
N LEU A 56 1.97 -6.12 0.37
CA LEU A 56 0.96 -6.92 -0.30
C LEU A 56 1.49 -8.34 -0.39
N TRP A 57 0.72 -9.28 0.13
CA TRP A 57 1.03 -10.70 0.08
C TRP A 57 0.00 -11.36 -0.82
N ILE A 58 0.48 -12.13 -1.78
CA ILE A 58 -0.34 -12.76 -2.82
C ILE A 58 -0.04 -14.25 -2.83
N ASP A 59 -1.09 -15.07 -2.87
CA ASP A 59 -0.92 -16.50 -3.01
C ASP A 59 -0.33 -16.84 -4.40
N ASN A 60 0.50 -17.89 -4.46
CA ASN A 60 1.18 -18.31 -5.68
C ASN A 60 0.25 -18.61 -6.87
N ASP A 61 -1.01 -18.94 -6.60
CA ASP A 61 -2.01 -19.21 -7.64
C ASP A 61 -2.48 -17.94 -8.36
N TYR A 62 -2.07 -16.76 -7.89
CA TYR A 62 -2.44 -15.47 -8.46
C TYR A 62 -1.23 -14.67 -8.92
N SER A 63 -1.44 -13.86 -9.96
CA SER A 63 -0.46 -12.90 -10.44
C SER A 63 -1.10 -11.53 -10.53
N LEU A 64 -0.44 -10.52 -9.96
CA LEU A 64 -0.88 -9.14 -10.06
C LEU A 64 -0.49 -8.54 -11.41
N ALA A 65 -1.34 -7.67 -11.94
CA ALA A 65 -0.99 -6.88 -13.12
C ALA A 65 0.26 -6.01 -12.83
N SER A 66 1.18 -5.94 -13.80
CA SER A 66 2.49 -5.29 -13.61
C SER A 66 2.40 -3.79 -13.38
N ASP A 67 1.40 -3.13 -13.98
CA ASP A 67 1.07 -1.73 -13.78
C ASP A 67 0.59 -1.46 -12.34
N TYR A 68 -0.25 -2.34 -11.79
CA TYR A 68 -0.68 -2.27 -10.40
C TYR A 68 0.50 -2.44 -9.44
N GLN A 69 1.36 -3.45 -9.65
CA GLN A 69 2.57 -3.64 -8.84
C GLN A 69 3.49 -2.40 -8.87
N SER A 70 3.66 -1.79 -10.05
CA SER A 70 4.46 -0.58 -10.20
C SER A 70 3.83 0.62 -9.49
N THR A 71 2.51 0.75 -9.57
CA THR A 71 1.73 1.81 -8.92
C THR A 71 1.88 1.73 -7.41
N VAL A 72 1.64 0.56 -6.80
CA VAL A 72 1.66 0.42 -5.34
C VAL A 72 3.06 0.58 -4.76
N LYS A 73 4.10 0.12 -5.48
CA LYS A 73 5.49 0.34 -5.10
C LYS A 73 5.88 1.81 -5.17
N LYS A 74 5.50 2.51 -6.25
CA LYS A 74 5.85 3.93 -6.45
C LYS A 74 5.11 4.85 -5.47
N MET A 75 3.82 4.61 -5.25
CA MET A 75 2.97 5.53 -4.50
C MET A 75 2.97 5.28 -2.99
N PHE A 76 3.19 4.03 -2.58
CA PHE A 76 3.04 3.61 -1.18
C PHE A 76 4.27 2.92 -0.60
N GLU A 77 5.36 2.82 -1.38
CA GLU A 77 6.55 2.04 -1.04
C GLU A 77 6.20 0.61 -0.63
N ALA A 78 5.12 0.07 -1.19
CA ALA A 78 4.61 -1.23 -0.80
C ALA A 78 5.47 -2.35 -1.41
N GLU A 79 5.92 -3.27 -0.57
CA GLU A 79 6.54 -4.50 -1.03
C GLU A 79 5.48 -5.49 -1.48
N VAL A 80 5.69 -6.12 -2.64
CA VAL A 80 4.79 -7.13 -3.18
C VAL A 80 5.51 -8.48 -3.11
N THR A 81 4.97 -9.39 -2.32
CA THR A 81 5.54 -10.72 -2.12
C THR A 81 4.54 -11.78 -2.51
N THR A 82 4.97 -12.72 -3.35
CA THR A 82 4.20 -13.91 -3.73
C THR A 82 4.75 -15.11 -2.99
N LEU A 83 3.89 -15.82 -2.27
CA LEU A 83 4.26 -17.00 -1.48
C LEU A 83 3.03 -17.92 -1.28
N PRO A 84 3.20 -19.21 -0.96
CA PRO A 84 2.07 -20.08 -0.66
C PRO A 84 1.44 -19.69 0.69
N PHE A 85 0.11 -19.54 0.75
CA PHE A 85 -0.57 -19.16 1.99
C PHE A 85 -0.72 -20.35 2.95
N ASP A 86 0.40 -20.81 3.49
CA ASP A 86 0.52 -21.85 4.51
C ASP A 86 1.18 -21.31 5.80
N ASP A 87 1.57 -22.19 6.73
CA ASP A 87 2.20 -21.77 7.99
C ASP A 87 3.53 -20.99 7.78
N GLN A 88 4.21 -21.16 6.64
CA GLN A 88 5.42 -20.40 6.31
C GLN A 88 5.10 -18.95 5.92
N ALA A 89 3.90 -18.69 5.41
CA ALA A 89 3.40 -17.33 5.15
C ALA A 89 3.35 -16.50 6.43
N ALA A 90 2.80 -17.07 7.50
CA ALA A 90 2.62 -16.37 8.77
C ALA A 90 3.97 -15.94 9.38
N ALA A 91 5.00 -16.79 9.29
CA ALA A 91 6.34 -16.46 9.72
C ALA A 91 6.91 -15.28 8.90
N LYS A 92 6.85 -15.36 7.57
CA LYS A 92 7.36 -14.30 6.68
C LYS A 92 6.65 -12.96 6.83
N MET A 93 5.35 -12.97 7.12
CA MET A 93 4.57 -11.74 7.34
C MET A 93 4.91 -11.04 8.67
N SER A 94 5.57 -11.75 9.58
CA SER A 94 5.89 -11.27 10.93
C SER A 94 7.37 -10.88 11.11
N ASP A 95 8.20 -11.14 10.11
CA ASP A 95 9.61 -10.74 10.03
C ASP A 95 9.76 -9.27 9.58
#